data_AF-A0A9P5JQY5-F1
#
_entry.id   AF-A0A9P5JQY5-F1
#
_cell.length_a   1.000
_cell.length_b   1.000
_cell.length_c   1.000
_cell.angle_alpha   90.00
_cell.angle_beta   90.00
_cell.angle_gamma   90.00
#
_symmetry.space_group_name_H-M   'P 1'
#
loop_
_entity.id
_entity.type
_entity.pdbx_description
1 polymer ?
#
loop_
_entity_poly.entity_id
_entity_poly.type
_entity_poly.pdbx_seq_one_letter_code
_entity_poly.pdbx_strand_id
1 'polypeptide(L)' 'MEDPKALSLADLGSALLARHSDTKLSAVLATSKWSVNEEMVQEEEIENIVLKGGDVVAVIPPVSGG' A
#
# COMPACT_ATOMS: atom_id res chain seq x y z
N MET A 1 -20.18 17.73 -9.16
CA MET A 1 -19.91 16.44 -8.50
C MET A 1 -18.44 16.20 -8.74
N GLU A 2 -17.59 16.40 -7.73
CA GLU A 2 -16.16 16.17 -7.92
C GLU A 2 -15.97 14.67 -8.11
N ASP A 3 -15.32 14.28 -9.21
CA ASP A 3 -14.88 12.90 -9.37
C ASP A 3 -13.99 12.55 -8.17
N PRO A 4 -14.21 11.39 -7.51
CA PRO A 4 -13.36 10.99 -6.41
C PRO A 4 -11.91 10.96 -6.91
N LYS A 5 -11.06 11.78 -6.28
CA LYS A 5 -9.64 11.86 -6.63
C LYS A 5 -9.06 10.44 -6.68
N ALA A 6 -8.53 10.07 -7.84
CA ALA A 6 -7.87 8.78 -8.04
C ALA A 6 -6.80 8.60 -6.95
N LEU A 7 -6.84 7.46 -6.25
CA LEU A 7 -5.89 7.14 -5.18
C LEU A 7 -4.89 6.13 -5.73
N SER A 8 -3.60 6.50 -5.79
CA SER A 8 -2.56 5.55 -6.13
C SER A 8 -2.19 4.66 -4.94
N LEU A 9 -1.53 3.53 -5.21
CA LEU A 9 -1.00 2.67 -4.14
C LEU A 9 0.07 3.40 -3.31
N ALA A 10 0.90 4.23 -3.94
CA ALA A 10 1.89 5.08 -3.26
C ALA A 10 1.22 6.13 -2.32
N ASP A 11 0.15 6.76 -2.79
CA ASP A 11 -0.63 7.70 -1.97
C ASP A 11 -1.29 7.00 -0.78
N LEU A 12 -1.75 5.75 -0.95
CA LEU A 12 -2.25 4.94 0.16
C LEU A 12 -1.16 4.68 1.20
N GLY A 13 0.07 4.33 0.78
CA GLY A 13 1.22 4.19 1.67
C GLY A 13 1.45 5.46 2.50
N SER A 14 1.47 6.62 1.84
CA SER A 14 1.60 7.92 2.50
C SER A 14 0.46 8.21 3.48
N ALA A 15 -0.78 7.89 3.10
CA ALA A 15 -1.96 8.07 3.95
C ALA A 15 -1.92 7.17 5.19
N LEU A 16 -1.43 5.94 5.07
CA LEU A 16 -1.23 5.03 6.21
C LEU A 16 -0.17 5.57 7.17
N LEU A 17 0.95 6.11 6.66
CA LEU A 17 1.98 6.73 7.49
C LEU A 17 1.47 7.95 8.25
N ALA A 18 0.68 8.80 7.58
CA ALA A 18 0.06 9.95 8.23
C ALA A 18 -0.96 9.53 9.31
N ARG A 19 -1.71 8.45 9.08
CA ARG A 19 -2.69 7.91 10.04
C ARG A 19 -2.05 7.26 11.25
N HIS A 20 -0.89 6.63 11.09
CA HIS A 20 -0.18 5.89 12.13
C HIS A 20 1.17 6.53 12.46
N SER A 21 1.20 7.86 12.56
CA SER A 21 2.42 8.66 12.71
C SER A 21 3.16 8.43 14.03
N ASP A 22 2.48 7.89 15.04
CA ASP A 22 3.01 7.54 16.36
C ASP A 22 3.60 6.12 16.42
N THR A 23 3.64 5.41 15.30
CA THR A 23 4.13 4.03 15.20
C THR A 23 5.42 3.92 14.37
N LYS A 24 6.00 2.72 14.30
CA LYS A 24 7.14 2.41 13.43
C LYS A 24 6.71 1.90 12.05
N LEU A 25 5.49 2.21 11.60
CA LEU A 25 4.93 1.70 10.35
C LEU A 25 5.80 2.03 9.13
N SER A 26 6.50 3.17 9.12
CA SER A 26 7.45 3.53 8.06
C SER A 26 8.53 2.48 7.84
N ALA A 27 9.11 1.94 8.92
CA ALA A 27 10.14 0.90 8.83
C ALA A 27 9.55 -0.43 8.31
N VAL A 28 8.30 -0.74 8.66
CA VAL A 28 7.61 -1.93 8.17
C VAL A 28 7.31 -1.81 6.68
N LEU A 29 6.69 -0.71 6.23
CA LEU A 29 6.38 -0.49 4.81
C LEU A 29 7.64 -0.51 3.93
N ALA A 30 8.75 0.04 4.41
CA ALA A 30 10.02 0.07 3.67
C ALA A 30 10.60 -1.32 3.35
N THR A 31 10.16 -2.36 4.07
CA THR A 31 10.64 -3.74 3.89
C THR A 31 9.54 -4.70 3.44
N SER A 32 8.30 -4.22 3.37
CA SER A 32 7.14 -5.03 3.01
C SER A 32 6.91 -5.01 1.50
N LYS A 33 6.28 -6.05 1.00
CA LYS A 33 5.66 -6.05 -0.33
C LYS A 33 4.21 -5.62 -0.23
N TRP A 34 3.60 -5.32 -1.37
CA TRP A 34 2.18 -5.03 -1.46
C TRP A 34 1.48 -6.15 -2.23
N SER A 35 0.22 -6.39 -1.86
CA SER A 35 -0.70 -7.18 -2.67
C SER A 35 -1.99 -6.39 -2.88
N VAL A 36 -2.52 -6.46 -4.10
CA VAL A 36 -3.83 -5.91 -4.47
C VAL A 36 -4.66 -7.05 -5.03
N ASN A 37 -5.83 -7.29 -4.44
CA ASN A 37 -6.74 -8.37 -4.83
C ASN A 37 -6.04 -9.74 -4.92
N GLU A 38 -5.27 -10.09 -3.88
CA GLU A 38 -4.52 -11.35 -3.75
C GLU A 38 -3.35 -11.53 -4.74
N GLU A 39 -3.07 -10.52 -5.59
CA GLU A 39 -1.92 -10.52 -6.49
C GLU A 39 -0.78 -9.69 -5.91
N MET A 40 0.45 -10.17 -6.03
CA MET A 40 1.64 -9.48 -5.54
C MET A 40 2.04 -8.38 -6.51
N VAL A 41 2.25 -7.18 -5.97
CA VAL A 41 2.68 -6.01 -6.73
C VAL A 41 4.21 -5.98 -6.79
N GLN A 42 4.76 -5.74 -7.99
CA GLN A 42 6.19 -5.53 -8.15
C GLN A 42 6.56 -4.08 -7.81
N GLU A 43 7.81 -3.84 -7.41
CA GLU A 43 8.24 -2.53 -6.91
C GLU A 43 8.10 -1.43 -7.97
N GLU A 44 8.36 -1.77 -9.24
CA GLU A 44 8.21 -0.85 -10.38
C GLU A 44 6.76 -0.45 -10.67
N GLU A 45 5.79 -1.23 -10.18
CA GLU A 45 4.36 -1.03 -10.46
C GLU A 45 3.67 -0.16 -9.42
N ILE A 46 4.26 0.02 -8.24
CA ILE A 46 3.63 0.71 -7.08
C ILE A 46 3.15 2.13 -7.46
N GLU A 47 3.96 2.88 -8.20
CA GLU A 47 3.63 4.25 -8.62
C GLU A 47 2.54 4.30 -9.70
N ASN A 48 2.31 3.21 -10.42
CA ASN A 48 1.41 3.13 -11.57
C ASN A 48 0.04 2.53 -11.24
N ILE A 49 -0.11 1.90 -10.07
CA ILE A 49 -1.37 1.28 -9.66
C ILE A 49 -2.31 2.34 -9.11
N VAL A 50 -3.45 2.50 -9.79
CA VAL A 50 -4.59 3.31 -9.33
C VAL A 50 -5.64 2.39 -8.72
N LEU A 51 -5.91 2.61 -7.44
CA LEU A 51 -6.88 1.84 -6.66
C LEU A 51 -8.31 2.27 -6.98
N LYS A 52 -9.21 1.29 -6.95
CA LYS A 52 -10.64 1.46 -7.12
C LYS A 52 -11.37 1.17 -5.81
N GLY A 53 -12.56 1.74 -5.66
CA GLY A 53 -13.42 1.42 -4.52
C GLY A 53 -13.75 -0.07 -4.51
N GLY A 54 -13.42 -0.76 -3.41
CA GLY A 54 -13.62 -2.19 -3.25
C GLY A 54 -12.36 -3.04 -3.44
N ASP A 55 -11.25 -2.47 -3.93
CA ASP A 55 -9.97 -3.19 -3.98
C ASP A 55 -9.49 -3.55 -2.56
N VAL A 56 -8.99 -4.77 -2.42
CA VAL A 56 -8.40 -5.26 -1.17
C VAL A 56 -6.89 -5.09 -1.27
N VAL A 57 -6.33 -4.29 -0.36
CA VAL A 57 -4.89 -4.02 -0.33
C VAL A 57 -4.29 -4.60 0.94
N ALA A 58 -3.23 -5.40 0.79
CA ALA A 58 -2.48 -5.98 1.88
C ALA A 58 -1.02 -5.54 1.87
N VAL A 59 -0.51 -5.18 3.05
CA VAL A 59 0.93 -5.04 3.31
C VAL A 59 1.45 -6.42 3.70
N ILE A 60 2.50 -6.90 3.05
CA ILE A 60 3.10 -8.21 3.25
C ILE A 60 4.51 -8.03 3.82
N PRO A 61 4.68 -8.03 5.15
CA PRO A 61 6.01 -7.96 5.77
C PRO A 61 6.88 -9.17 5.41
N PRO A 62 8.22 -9.04 5.49
CA PRO A 62 9.12 -10.18 5.39
C PRO A 62 8.73 -11.26 6.40
N VAL A 63 8.49 -12.47 5.91
CA VAL A 63 8.25 -13.63 6.77
C VAL A 63 9.60 -14.29 7.08
N SER A 64 9.89 -14.55 8.35
CA SER A 64 11.12 -15.23 8.80
C SER A 64 11.04 -16.75 8.65
N GLY A 65 10.43 -17.23 7.55
CA GLY A 65 9.89 -18.58 7.35
C GLY A 65 10.59 -19.70 8.15
N GLY A 66 9.79 -20.43 8.93
CA GLY A 66 10.15 -21.66 9.63
C GLY A 66 9.29 -22.82 9.17
#